data_AF-A0A257RVY9-F1
#
_entry.id   AF-A0A257RVY9-F1
#
_cell.length_a   1.000
_cell.length_b   1.000
_cell.length_c   1.000
_cell.angle_alpha   90.00
_cell.angle_beta   90.00
_cell.angle_gamma   90.00
#
_symmetry.space_group_name_H-M   'P 1'
#
loop_
_entity.id
_entity.type
_entity.pdbx_description
1 polymer ?
#
loop_
_entity_poly.entity_id
_entity_poly.type
_entity_poly.pdbx_seq_one_letter_code
_entity_poly.pdbx_strand_id
1 'polypeptide(L)'
;MRPLKLSFLLALVLGAANLPAQSNVALMAVDHYARSHDYDLIRQKIEVSDFDWDSTSFRGVVTTTIVARRPALDSIVLDEGALLRNTRVTGRGGRALRTARHGDTLVVFP
;
A
#
# COMPACT_ATOMS: atom_id res chain seq x y z
N MET A 1 -59.04 25.85 10.72
CA MET A 1 -58.04 25.05 9.96
C MET A 1 -56.66 25.41 10.52
N ARG A 2 -55.98 24.49 11.22
CA ARG A 2 -54.73 24.77 11.95
C ARG A 2 -53.51 24.50 11.04
N PRO A 3 -52.52 25.41 10.91
CA PRO A 3 -51.34 25.16 10.10
C PRO A 3 -50.36 24.25 10.86
N LEU A 4 -50.54 22.94 10.69
CA LEU A 4 -49.54 21.93 10.99
C LEU A 4 -48.57 21.90 9.80
N LYS A 5 -47.40 22.54 9.90
CA LYS A 5 -46.21 22.36 9.01
C LYS A 5 -45.11 23.39 9.29
N LEU A 6 -44.59 23.45 10.52
CA LEU A 6 -43.31 24.16 10.76
C LEU A 6 -42.42 23.51 11.82
N SER A 7 -42.69 22.25 12.17
CA SER A 7 -41.87 21.52 13.17
C SER A 7 -40.93 20.49 12.53
N PHE A 8 -41.08 20.20 11.23
CA PHE A 8 -40.30 19.18 10.55
C PHE A 8 -38.97 19.69 9.98
N LEU A 9 -38.78 21.00 9.81
CA LEU A 9 -37.54 21.55 9.23
C LEU A 9 -36.41 21.74 10.26
N LEU A 10 -36.72 21.85 11.56
CA LEU A 10 -35.70 22.11 12.58
C LEU A 10 -34.93 20.83 12.97
N ALA A 11 -35.49 19.66 12.72
CA ALA A 11 -34.85 18.37 13.05
C ALA A 11 -33.72 17.98 12.08
N LEU A 12 -33.62 18.61 10.90
CA LEU A 12 -32.59 18.25 9.90
C LEU A 12 -31.25 18.96 10.13
N VAL A 13 -31.22 20.05 10.91
CA VAL A 13 -30.01 20.88 11.10
C VAL A 13 -29.13 20.40 12.27
N LEU A 14 -29.69 19.65 13.23
CA LEU A 14 -28.93 19.12 14.37
C LEU A 14 -28.28 17.75 14.12
N GLY A 15 -28.45 17.15 12.93
CA GLY A 15 -27.91 15.84 12.58
C GLY A 15 -26.50 15.83 12.00
N ALA A 16 -25.89 16.99 11.74
CA ALA A 16 -24.51 17.10 11.29
C ALA A 16 -23.56 16.97 12.50
N ALA A 17 -23.63 15.84 13.20
CA ALA A 17 -22.58 15.46 14.12
C ALA A 17 -21.27 15.38 13.31
N ASN A 18 -20.25 16.13 13.75
CA ASN A 18 -18.88 15.94 13.29
C ASN A 18 -18.51 14.48 13.57
N LEU A 19 -18.66 13.62 12.57
CA LEU A 19 -18.10 12.29 12.61
C LEU A 19 -16.61 12.48 12.86
N PRO A 20 -16.05 11.91 13.95
CA PRO A 20 -14.63 12.04 14.19
C PRO A 20 -13.91 11.57 12.94
N ALA A 21 -12.97 12.37 12.43
CA ALA A 21 -12.07 11.93 11.38
C ALA A 21 -11.50 10.59 11.83
N GLN A 22 -11.84 9.53 11.09
CA GLN A 22 -11.48 8.17 11.46
C GLN A 22 -9.97 8.13 11.58
N SER A 23 -9.46 7.90 12.80
CA SER A 23 -8.02 7.88 13.02
C SER A 23 -7.42 6.77 12.16
N ASN A 24 -6.21 6.97 11.63
CA ASN A 24 -5.54 5.95 10.82
C ASN A 24 -5.48 4.58 11.55
N VAL A 25 -5.49 4.59 12.88
CA VAL A 25 -5.57 3.41 13.75
C VAL A 25 -6.91 2.66 13.61
N ALA A 26 -8.03 3.38 13.48
CA ALA A 26 -9.36 2.78 13.27
C ALA A 26 -9.55 2.22 11.85
N LEU A 27 -8.72 2.62 10.88
CA LEU A 27 -8.67 2.01 9.55
C LEU A 27 -7.81 0.73 9.51
N MET A 28 -6.87 0.58 10.45
CA MET A 28 -6.03 -0.63 10.59
C MET A 28 -6.76 -1.81 11.25
N ALA A 29 -7.83 -1.56 12.01
CA ALA A 29 -8.61 -2.60 12.70
C ALA A 29 -9.61 -3.33 11.78
N VAL A 30 -9.88 -2.77 10.60
CA VAL A 30 -10.62 -3.45 9.55
C VAL A 30 -9.57 -4.10 8.64
N ASP A 31 -9.53 -5.42 8.64
CA ASP A 31 -8.66 -6.32 7.86
C ASP A 31 -8.76 -6.15 6.31
N HIS A 32 -9.32 -5.03 5.87
CA HIS A 32 -9.58 -4.65 4.49
C HIS A 32 -8.52 -3.69 3.91
N TYR A 33 -7.59 -3.17 4.73
CA TYR A 33 -6.42 -2.42 4.26
C TYR A 33 -5.20 -3.35 4.09
N ALA A 34 -5.18 -4.14 3.01
CA ALA A 34 -3.94 -4.76 2.58
C ALA A 34 -2.89 -3.65 2.33
N ARG A 35 -1.66 -3.81 2.83
CA ARG A 35 -0.63 -2.74 2.85
C ARG A 35 -0.16 -2.25 1.46
N SER A 36 -0.67 -2.84 0.37
CA SER A 36 -0.40 -2.46 -1.02
C SER A 36 -1.28 -1.34 -1.58
N HIS A 37 -2.27 -0.81 -0.84
CA HIS A 37 -3.24 0.16 -1.36
C HIS A 37 -2.75 1.63 -1.43
N ASP A 38 -1.56 1.94 -0.92
CA ASP A 38 -1.04 3.32 -0.92
C ASP A 38 -0.40 3.74 -2.26
N TYR A 39 -0.28 2.80 -3.19
CA TYR A 39 0.23 3.03 -4.52
C TYR A 39 -0.43 2.10 -5.54
N ASP A 40 -0.43 2.52 -6.79
CA ASP A 40 -0.73 1.68 -7.93
C ASP A 40 0.55 1.10 -8.52
N LEU A 41 0.62 -0.21 -8.69
CA LEU A 41 1.63 -0.83 -9.55
C LEU A 41 1.18 -0.67 -11.00
N ILE A 42 1.89 0.17 -11.76
CA ILE A 42 1.54 0.46 -13.16
C ILE A 42 2.41 -0.30 -14.16
N ARG A 43 3.58 -0.79 -13.74
CA ARG A 43 4.45 -1.63 -14.56
C ARG A 43 5.35 -2.51 -13.70
N GLN A 44 5.53 -3.75 -14.12
CA GLN A 44 6.57 -4.63 -13.59
C GLN A 44 7.33 -5.25 -14.76
N LYS A 45 8.65 -5.21 -14.69
CA LYS A 45 9.55 -5.96 -15.57
C LYS A 45 10.29 -6.97 -14.72
N ILE A 46 10.17 -8.25 -15.06
CA ILE A 46 10.89 -9.33 -14.41
C ILE A 46 11.88 -9.90 -15.42
N GLU A 47 13.15 -9.93 -15.04
CA GLU A 47 14.23 -10.51 -15.82
C GLU A 47 14.88 -11.59 -14.98
N VAL A 48 15.04 -12.77 -15.57
CA VAL A 48 15.61 -13.95 -14.92
C VAL A 48 16.68 -14.54 -15.82
N SER A 49 17.79 -14.95 -15.23
CA SER A 49 18.98 -15.46 -15.92
C SER A 49 19.74 -16.43 -15.03
N ASP A 50 20.80 -17.03 -15.58
CA ASP A 50 21.73 -17.91 -14.85
C ASP A 50 21.00 -19.02 -14.09
N PHE A 51 20.07 -19.71 -14.77
CA PHE A 51 19.38 -20.87 -14.23
C PHE A 51 20.36 -22.02 -14.03
N ASP A 52 20.34 -22.58 -12.83
CA ASP A 52 20.97 -23.86 -12.54
C ASP A 52 19.92 -24.95 -12.67
N TRP A 53 20.13 -25.92 -13.56
CA TRP A 53 19.17 -26.99 -13.81
C TRP A 53 19.22 -28.11 -12.76
N ASP A 54 20.27 -28.14 -11.94
CA ASP A 54 20.44 -29.10 -10.84
C ASP A 54 19.90 -28.54 -9.51
N SER A 55 19.43 -27.29 -9.48
CA SER A 55 18.82 -26.65 -8.32
C SER A 55 17.64 -25.74 -8.69
N THR A 56 16.98 -25.14 -7.70
CA THR A 56 15.91 -24.13 -7.93
C THR A 56 16.47 -22.70 -7.92
N SER A 57 17.73 -22.53 -8.33
CA SER A 57 18.42 -21.24 -8.26
C SER A 57 18.47 -20.54 -9.62
N PHE A 58 18.35 -19.20 -9.55
CA PHE A 58 18.47 -18.30 -10.69
C PHE A 58 18.87 -16.92 -10.18
N ARG A 59 19.29 -16.04 -11.08
CA ARG A 59 19.43 -14.61 -10.82
C ARG A 59 18.22 -13.87 -11.35
N GLY A 60 17.71 -12.93 -10.57
CA GLY A 60 16.55 -12.14 -10.93
C GLY A 60 16.79 -10.64 -10.76
N VAL A 61 16.16 -9.85 -11.63
CA VAL A 61 15.98 -8.41 -11.47
C VAL A 61 14.49 -8.10 -11.67
N VAL A 62 13.89 -7.45 -10.67
CA VAL A 62 12.51 -6.96 -10.74
C VAL A 62 12.54 -5.44 -10.72
N THR A 63 12.03 -4.81 -11.77
CA THR A 63 11.82 -3.37 -11.83
C THR A 63 10.33 -3.08 -11.74
N THR A 64 9.92 -2.48 -10.62
CA THR A 64 8.52 -2.08 -10.38
C THR A 64 8.39 -0.57 -10.53
N THR A 65 7.44 -0.12 -11.35
CA THR A 65 7.03 1.28 -11.45
C THR A 65 5.69 1.43 -10.76
N ILE A 66 5.63 2.36 -9.82
CA ILE A 66 4.43 2.65 -9.05
C ILE A 66 4.00 4.11 -9.20
N VAL A 67 2.74 4.39 -8.88
CA VAL A 67 2.19 5.73 -8.68
C VAL A 67 1.64 5.81 -7.25
N ALA A 68 2.16 6.72 -6.44
CA ALA A 68 1.62 6.92 -5.09
C ALA A 68 0.18 7.47 -5.17
N ARG A 69 -0.74 6.90 -4.38
CA ARG A 69 -2.13 7.36 -4.29
C ARG A 69 -2.33 8.49 -3.27
N ARG A 70 -1.36 8.69 -2.38
CA ARG A 70 -1.34 9.78 -1.38
C ARG A 70 -0.01 10.53 -1.40
N PRO A 71 0.00 11.82 -1.01
CA PRO A 71 1.24 12.52 -0.70
C PRO A 71 2.01 11.79 0.40
N ALA A 72 3.35 11.86 0.35
CA ALA A 72 4.24 11.26 1.34
C ALA A 72 4.07 9.72 1.50
N LEU A 73 4.23 8.98 0.40
CA LEU A 73 4.39 7.53 0.46
C LEU A 73 5.64 7.19 1.29
N ASP A 74 5.44 6.53 2.43
CA ASP A 74 6.46 6.23 3.43
C ASP A 74 7.05 4.82 3.29
N SER A 75 6.26 3.89 2.75
CA SER A 75 6.68 2.52 2.49
C SER A 75 5.96 1.91 1.29
N ILE A 76 6.63 0.94 0.68
CA ILE A 76 6.12 0.08 -0.39
C ILE A 76 6.24 -1.34 0.13
N VAL A 77 5.14 -2.09 0.17
CA VAL A 77 5.10 -3.45 0.70
C VAL A 77 4.86 -4.42 -0.45
N LEU A 78 5.81 -5.30 -0.70
CA LEU A 78 5.81 -6.25 -1.81
C LEU A 78 5.90 -7.66 -1.27
N ASP A 79 5.20 -8.60 -1.90
CA ASP A 79 5.41 -10.02 -1.65
C ASP A 79 6.76 -10.44 -2.28
N GLU A 80 7.63 -11.01 -1.45
CA GLU A 80 8.93 -11.56 -1.79
C GLU A 80 8.97 -13.01 -1.29
N GLY A 81 8.78 -13.98 -2.20
CA GLY A 81 8.79 -15.40 -1.87
C GLY A 81 9.95 -15.79 -0.94
N ALA A 82 9.67 -16.62 0.07
CA ALA A 82 10.54 -16.84 1.22
C ALA A 82 11.99 -17.24 0.87
N LEU A 83 12.18 -17.94 -0.26
CA LEU A 83 13.48 -18.43 -0.72
C LEU A 83 14.28 -17.42 -1.55
N LEU A 84 13.65 -16.34 -1.99
CA LEU A 84 14.34 -15.27 -2.72
C LEU A 84 15.20 -14.46 -1.75
N ARG A 85 16.38 -14.07 -2.23
CA ARG A 85 17.31 -13.22 -1.49
C ARG A 85 17.66 -12.00 -2.32
N ASN A 86 17.06 -10.87 -1.96
CA ASN A 86 17.46 -9.58 -2.52
C ASN A 86 18.93 -9.24 -2.19
N THR A 87 19.72 -9.00 -3.23
CA THR A 87 21.13 -8.57 -3.09
C THR A 87 21.31 -7.06 -3.18
N ARG A 88 20.37 -6.37 -3.83
CA ARG A 88 20.35 -4.91 -3.99
C ARG A 88 18.92 -4.43 -4.25
N VAL A 89 18.52 -3.36 -3.57
CA VAL A 89 17.26 -2.65 -3.83
C VAL A 89 17.57 -1.17 -4.03
N THR A 90 17.17 -0.63 -5.18
CA THR A 90 17.47 0.74 -5.59
C THR A 90 16.24 1.46 -6.11
N GLY A 91 16.17 2.76 -5.86
CA GLY A 91 15.14 3.65 -6.38
C GLY A 91 15.56 4.31 -7.68
N ARG A 92 14.75 5.30 -8.10
CA ARG A 92 15.07 6.14 -9.26
C ARG A 92 16.46 6.75 -9.12
N GLY A 93 17.24 6.73 -10.20
CA GLY A 93 18.61 7.25 -10.21
C GLY A 93 19.64 6.33 -9.52
N GLY A 94 19.29 5.09 -9.17
CA GLY A 94 20.23 4.12 -8.62
C GLY A 94 20.53 4.28 -7.13
N ARG A 95 19.86 5.19 -6.42
CA ARG A 95 19.99 5.34 -4.96
C ARG A 95 19.60 4.04 -4.26
N ALA A 96 20.45 3.55 -3.38
CA ALA A 96 20.10 2.42 -2.51
C ALA A 96 18.93 2.80 -1.59
N LEU A 97 17.92 1.94 -1.53
CA LEU A 97 16.77 2.13 -0.64
C LEU A 97 16.92 1.30 0.62
N ARG A 98 16.41 1.82 1.73
CA ARG A 98 16.31 1.06 2.96
C ARG A 98 15.21 0.02 2.80
N THR A 99 15.43 -1.17 3.36
CA THR A 99 14.44 -2.25 3.33
C THR A 99 14.28 -2.91 4.70
N ALA A 100 13.17 -3.61 4.88
CA ALA A 100 12.94 -4.57 5.95
C ALA A 100 12.26 -5.82 5.35
N ARG A 101 12.39 -6.97 6.02
CA ARG A 101 11.77 -8.22 5.57
C ARG A 101 11.03 -8.88 6.72
N HIS A 102 9.85 -9.44 6.44
CA HIS A 102 9.09 -10.22 7.39
C HIS A 102 8.42 -11.41 6.68
N GLY A 103 8.93 -12.62 6.90
CA GLY A 103 8.46 -13.80 6.18
C GLY A 103 8.69 -13.67 4.68
N ASP A 104 7.60 -13.73 3.92
CA ASP A 104 7.53 -13.56 2.47
C ASP A 104 7.21 -12.11 2.06
N THR A 105 7.42 -11.14 2.94
CA THR A 105 7.15 -9.72 2.66
C THR A 105 8.43 -8.90 2.65
N LEU A 106 8.62 -8.10 1.61
CA LEU A 106 9.61 -7.04 1.50
C LEU A 106 8.95 -5.68 1.75
N VAL A 107 9.50 -4.88 2.66
CA VAL A 107 9.13 -3.48 2.86
C VAL A 107 10.27 -2.60 2.35
N VAL A 108 9.97 -1.68 1.43
CA VAL A 108 10.92 -0.72 0.85
C VAL A 108 10.54 0.69 1.30
N PHE A 109 11.53 1.48 1.72
CA PHE A 109 11.34 2.85 2.17
C PHE A 109 11.93 3.81 1.11
N PRO A 110 11.07 4.50 0.33
CA PRO A 110 11.47 5.28 -0.85
C PRO A 110 12.15 6.62 -0.53
#